data_AF-A0A256YFI5-F1
#
_entry.id   AF-A0A256YFI5-F1
#
_cell.length_a   1.000
_cell.length_b   1.000
_cell.length_c   1.000
_cell.angle_alpha   90.00
_cell.angle_beta   90.00
_cell.angle_gamma   90.00
#
_symmetry.space_group_name_H-M   'P 1'
#
loop_
_entity.id
_entity.type
_entity.pdbx_description
1 polymer ?
#
loop_
_entity_poly.entity_id
_entity_poly.type
_entity_poly.pdbx_seq_one_letter_code
_entity_poly.pdbx_strand_id
1 'polypeptide(L)'
;KGLCKGIRGYGIGYVGEEEVIRLELHAYVGADEYEEIIIEGREYSVKWKSTGTHGDLGTVAILLNIAGKIHLYGPGLLTMVDLLPFKPYFKVG
;
A
#
# COMPACT_ATOMS: atom_id res chain seq x y z
N LYS A 1 13.52 -27.49 -11.94
CA LYS A 1 13.68 -27.20 -10.49
C LYS A 1 14.97 -26.40 -10.32
N GLY A 2 15.05 -25.47 -9.36
CA GLY A 2 16.24 -24.64 -9.16
C GLY A 2 16.32 -23.36 -10.02
N LEU A 3 15.23 -22.95 -10.68
CA LEU A 3 15.14 -21.68 -11.41
C LEU A 3 14.33 -20.68 -10.60
N CYS A 4 14.64 -19.39 -10.75
CA CYS A 4 13.88 -18.30 -10.13
C CYS A 4 12.46 -18.24 -10.72
N LYS A 5 11.44 -18.28 -9.85
CA LYS A 5 10.02 -18.19 -10.23
C LYS A 5 9.39 -16.82 -9.95
N GLY A 6 10.17 -15.90 -9.41
CA GLY A 6 9.73 -14.58 -8.97
C GLY A 6 10.42 -14.15 -7.68
N ILE A 7 9.79 -13.23 -6.97
CA ILE A 7 10.35 -12.57 -5.79
C ILE A 7 9.41 -12.64 -4.59
N ARG A 8 10.02 -12.67 -3.40
CA ARG A 8 9.38 -12.28 -2.14
C ARG A 8 10.18 -11.11 -1.59
N GLY A 9 9.61 -9.92 -1.67
CA GLY A 9 10.18 -8.69 -1.11
C GLY A 9 9.51 -8.34 0.21
N TYR A 10 10.20 -7.58 1.05
CA TYR A 10 9.61 -6.98 2.23
C TYR A 10 10.24 -5.62 2.51
N GLY A 11 9.48 -4.77 3.20
CA GLY A 11 9.94 -3.48 3.72
C GLY A 11 9.44 -3.30 5.13
N ILE A 12 10.31 -2.79 6.00
CA ILE A 12 10.03 -2.60 7.42
C ILE A 12 10.34 -1.15 7.79
N GLY A 13 9.41 -0.50 8.48
CA GLY A 13 9.58 0.81 9.08
C GLY A 13 9.67 0.72 10.59
N TYR A 14 10.67 1.39 11.17
CA TYR A 14 10.91 1.44 12.60
C TYR A 14 10.69 2.84 13.16
N VAL A 15 10.24 2.91 14.42
CA VAL A 15 10.35 4.11 15.27
C VAL A 15 11.24 3.75 16.45
N GLY A 16 12.47 4.27 16.45
CA GLY A 16 13.51 3.77 17.36
C GLY A 16 13.85 2.31 17.01
N GLU A 17 13.69 1.41 17.98
CA GLU A 17 13.91 -0.03 17.83
C GLU A 17 12.62 -0.82 17.59
N GLU A 18 11.46 -0.15 17.62
CA GLU A 18 10.15 -0.80 17.46
C GLU A 18 9.74 -0.84 15.99
N GLU A 19 9.39 -2.03 15.51
CA GLU A 19 8.84 -2.26 14.16
C GLU A 19 7.38 -1.80 14.15
N VAL A 20 7.08 -0.69 13.47
CA VAL A 20 5.73 -0.07 13.46
C VAL A 20 4.94 -0.39 12.20
N ILE A 21 5.62 -0.76 11.11
CA ILE A 21 4.98 -1.13 9.85
C ILE A 21 5.82 -2.16 9.10
N ARG A 22 5.16 -3.19 8.57
CA ARG A 22 5.74 -4.20 7.69
C ARG A 22 4.89 -4.36 6.45
N LEU A 23 5.54 -4.41 5.29
CA LEU A 23 4.93 -4.71 4.01
C LEU A 23 5.63 -5.91 3.40
N GLU A 24 4.88 -6.86 2.85
CA GLU A 24 5.44 -7.96 2.05
C GLU A 24 4.84 -7.95 0.63
N LEU A 25 5.69 -8.21 -0.36
CA LEU A 25 5.30 -8.39 -1.75
C LEU A 25 5.65 -9.81 -2.18
N HIS A 26 4.66 -10.57 -2.60
CA HIS A 26 4.82 -11.93 -3.10
C HIS A 26 4.46 -11.92 -4.58
N ALA A 27 5.47 -11.91 -5.45
CA ALA A 27 5.29 -11.80 -6.89
C ALA A 27 6.03 -12.95 -7.58
N TYR A 28 5.37 -14.10 -7.68
CA TYR A 28 5.91 -15.29 -8.33
C TYR A 28 4.81 -16.11 -9.01
N VAL A 29 5.21 -16.96 -9.96
CA VAL A 29 4.27 -17.79 -10.74
C VAL A 29 3.50 -18.74 -9.81
N GLY A 30 2.17 -18.62 -9.81
CA GLY A 30 1.27 -19.41 -8.98
C GLY A 30 1.13 -18.93 -7.54
N ALA A 31 1.52 -17.68 -7.24
CA ALA A 31 1.18 -17.03 -5.98
C ALA A 31 -0.34 -16.85 -5.87
N ASP A 32 -0.86 -16.89 -4.64
CA ASP A 32 -2.25 -16.54 -4.36
C ASP A 32 -2.44 -15.03 -4.61
N GLU A 33 -3.50 -14.67 -5.32
CA GLU A 33 -3.83 -13.27 -5.59
C GLU A 33 -4.73 -12.72 -4.47
N TYR A 34 -4.15 -11.89 -3.61
CA TYR A 34 -4.86 -11.18 -2.56
C TYR A 34 -4.08 -9.96 -2.09
N GLU A 35 -4.79 -9.03 -1.46
CA GLU A 35 -4.20 -8.02 -0.60
C GLU A 35 -4.71 -8.25 0.82
N GLU A 36 -3.84 -8.10 1.80
CA GLU A 36 -4.19 -8.24 3.21
C GLU A 36 -3.63 -7.06 3.99
N ILE A 37 -4.50 -6.42 4.77
CA ILE A 37 -4.15 -5.30 5.64
C ILE A 37 -4.51 -5.71 7.06
N ILE A 38 -3.51 -5.68 7.94
CA ILE A 38 -3.67 -5.91 9.36
C ILE A 38 -3.25 -4.64 10.08
N ILE A 39 -4.13 -4.14 10.94
CA ILE A 39 -3.86 -2.99 11.81
C ILE A 39 -3.99 -3.49 13.24
N GLU A 40 -2.89 -3.45 13.98
CA GLU A 40 -2.85 -3.84 15.38
C GLU A 40 -2.97 -2.60 16.26
N GLY A 41 -4.00 -2.58 17.10
CA GLY A 41 -4.20 -1.57 18.13
C GLY A 41 -3.94 -2.15 19.52
N ARG A 42 -3.99 -1.29 20.55
CA ARG A 42 -3.73 -1.71 21.94
C ARG A 42 -4.75 -2.71 22.48
N GLU A 43 -6.01 -2.52 22.13
CA GLU A 43 -7.13 -3.34 22.63
C GLU A 43 -7.77 -4.19 21.53
N TYR A 44 -7.64 -3.76 20.26
CA TYR A 44 -8.32 -4.36 19.13
C TYR A 44 -7.41 -4.39 17.91
N SER A 45 -7.53 -5.44 17.11
CA SER A 45 -6.88 -5.55 15.81
C SER A 45 -7.93 -5.70 14.71
N VAL A 46 -7.68 -5.04 13.58
CA VAL A 46 -8.52 -5.11 12.39
C VAL A 46 -7.75 -5.87 11.31
N LYS A 47 -8.42 -6.82 10.67
CA LYS A 47 -7.88 -7.54 9.52
C LYS A 47 -8.86 -7.43 8.36
N TRP A 48 -8.36 -7.00 7.22
CA TRP A 48 -9.09 -6.95 5.96
C TRP A 48 -8.31 -7.71 4.89
N LYS A 49 -9.03 -8.49 4.07
CA LYS A 49 -8.45 -9.25 2.97
C LYS A 49 -9.34 -9.14 1.75
N SER A 50 -8.76 -8.78 0.61
CA SER A 50 -9.43 -8.74 -0.69
C SER A 50 -9.01 -9.92 -1.57
N THR A 51 -9.64 -10.06 -2.72
CA THR A 51 -9.21 -10.96 -3.80
C THR A 51 -8.06 -10.38 -4.64
N GLY A 52 -7.44 -9.29 -4.18
CA GLY A 52 -6.42 -8.55 -4.91
C GLY A 52 -7.01 -7.57 -5.92
N THR A 53 -6.16 -6.62 -6.33
CA THR A 53 -6.45 -5.70 -7.43
C THR A 53 -5.62 -6.10 -8.64
N HIS A 54 -6.24 -6.17 -9.82
CA HIS A 54 -5.48 -6.29 -11.08
C HIS A 54 -4.52 -5.11 -11.20
N GLY A 55 -3.23 -5.37 -11.02
CA GLY A 55 -2.22 -4.31 -10.85
C GLY A 55 -2.06 -3.44 -12.09
N ASP A 56 -2.20 -4.00 -13.28
CA ASP A 56 -2.15 -3.29 -14.56
C ASP A 56 -3.33 -2.32 -14.73
N LEU A 57 -4.56 -2.83 -14.66
CA LEU A 57 -5.78 -2.04 -14.79
C LEU A 57 -5.89 -1.01 -13.65
N GLY A 58 -5.56 -1.40 -12.42
CA GLY A 58 -5.56 -0.51 -11.26
C GLY A 58 -4.57 0.65 -11.40
N THR A 59 -3.35 0.37 -11.87
CA THR A 59 -2.32 1.40 -12.09
C THR A 59 -2.78 2.40 -13.16
N VAL A 60 -3.27 1.91 -14.31
CA VAL A 60 -3.76 2.77 -15.39
C VAL A 60 -4.96 3.61 -14.93
N ALA A 61 -5.90 3.00 -14.19
CA ALA A 61 -7.08 3.70 -13.70
C ALA A 61 -6.72 4.87 -12.77
N ILE A 62 -5.82 4.65 -11.79
CA ILE A 62 -5.37 5.70 -10.88
C ILE A 62 -4.65 6.83 -11.64
N LEU A 63 -3.77 6.49 -12.59
CA LEU A 63 -3.07 7.49 -13.41
C LEU A 63 -4.06 8.39 -14.17
N LEU A 64 -5.05 7.80 -14.86
CA LEU A 64 -6.03 8.56 -15.63
C LEU A 64 -6.94 9.41 -14.72
N ASN A 65 -7.37 8.87 -13.59
CA ASN A 65 -8.19 9.59 -12.61
C ASN A 65 -7.48 10.82 -12.04
N ILE A 66 -6.16 10.73 -11.82
CA ILE A 66 -5.34 11.86 -11.33
C ILE A 66 -5.06 12.84 -12.46
N ALA A 67 -4.68 12.37 -13.65
CA ALA A 67 -4.35 13.21 -14.80
C ALA A 67 -5.49 14.16 -15.16
N GLY A 68 -6.75 13.68 -15.13
CA GLY A 68 -7.92 14.52 -15.39
C GLY A 68 -8.17 15.63 -14.36
N LYS A 69 -7.58 15.52 -13.16
CA LYS A 69 -7.76 16.45 -12.04
C LYS A 69 -6.49 17.21 -11.67
N ILE A 70 -5.37 16.99 -12.37
CA ILE A 70 -4.07 17.53 -11.97
C ILE A 70 -4.04 19.06 -11.89
N HIS A 71 -4.83 19.73 -12.72
CA HIS A 71 -4.99 21.18 -12.73
C HIS A 71 -5.67 21.76 -11.47
N LEU A 72 -6.33 20.91 -10.67
CA LEU A 72 -6.95 21.30 -9.41
C LEU A 72 -5.97 21.29 -8.24
N TYR A 73 -4.76 20.74 -8.43
CA TYR A 73 -3.76 20.60 -7.39
C TYR A 73 -2.71 21.71 -7.46
N GLY A 74 -2.14 22.09 -6.31
CA GLY A 74 -1.08 23.08 -6.22
C GLY A 74 0.26 22.58 -6.78
N PRO A 75 1.23 23.48 -7.02
CA PRO A 75 2.57 23.11 -7.45
C PRO A 75 3.34 22.38 -6.33
N GLY A 76 4.27 21.51 -6.71
CA GLY A 76 5.17 20.81 -5.78
C GLY A 76 5.25 19.30 -6.01
N LEU A 77 6.02 18.62 -5.17
CA LEU A 77 6.06 17.16 -5.12
C LEU A 77 4.95 16.68 -4.19
N LEU A 78 3.77 16.41 -4.76
CA LEU A 78 2.61 15.93 -4.02
C LEU A 78 2.61 14.40 -3.93
N THR A 79 2.05 13.89 -2.84
CA THR A 79 1.85 12.46 -2.57
C THR A 79 0.36 12.11 -2.65
N MET A 80 0.01 10.82 -2.69
CA MET A 80 -1.39 10.39 -2.65
C MET A 80 -2.13 10.89 -1.40
N VAL A 81 -1.44 11.01 -0.26
CA VAL A 81 -2.03 11.53 0.99
C VAL A 81 -2.50 12.98 0.84
N ASP A 82 -1.82 13.78 0.00
CA ASP A 82 -2.20 15.17 -0.27
C ASP A 82 -3.45 15.28 -1.14
N LEU A 83 -3.78 14.23 -1.91
CA LEU A 83 -4.90 14.20 -2.85
C LEU A 83 -6.17 13.59 -2.25
N LEU A 84 -6.06 12.84 -1.16
CA LEU A 84 -7.20 12.20 -0.51
C LEU A 84 -8.11 13.25 0.17
N PRO A 85 -9.44 13.08 0.12
CA PRO A 85 -10.39 14.04 0.70
C PRO A 85 -10.44 13.99 2.24
N PHE A 86 -9.66 13.12 2.88
CA PHE A 86 -9.54 13.01 4.33
C PHE A 86 -8.08 12.94 4.72
N LYS A 87 -7.71 13.63 5.81
CA LYS A 87 -6.38 13.54 6.41
C LYS A 87 -6.45 12.56 7.58
N PRO A 88 -5.74 11.42 7.52
CA PRO A 88 -5.67 10.55 8.69
C PRO A 88 -4.96 11.30 9.83
N TYR A 89 -5.62 11.37 10.98
CA TYR A 89 -5.05 11.95 12.19
C TYR A 89 -4.45 10.84 13.04
N PHE A 90 -3.14 10.93 13.28
CA PHE A 90 -2.43 10.01 14.17
C PHE A 90 -2.02 10.79 15.42
N LYS A 91 -2.50 10.37 16.59
CA LYS A 91 -1.98 10.89 17.87
C LYS A 91 -0.72 10.10 18.19
N VAL A 92 0.45 10.69 17.95
CA VAL A 92 1.71 10.13 18.45
C VAL A 92 1.65 10.22 19.97
N GLY A 93 1.73 9.06 20.62
CA GLY A 93 1.72 8.92 22.08
C GLY A 93 3.07 9.24 22.72
#